data_AF-A0A8M8ULR6-F1
#
_entry.id   AF-A0A8M8ULR6-F1
#
_cell.length_a   1.000
_cell.length_b   1.000
_cell.length_c   1.000
_cell.angle_alpha   90.00
_cell.angle_beta   90.00
_cell.angle_gamma   90.00
#
_symmetry.space_group_name_H-M   'P 1'
#
loop_
_entity.id
_entity.type
_entity.pdbx_description
1 polymer ?
#
loop_
_entity_poly.entity_id
_entity_poly.type
_entity_poly.pdbx_seq_one_letter_code
_entity_poly.pdbx_strand_id
1 'polypeptide(L)'
;MGHVSNLKRIQETLDKDAHPFKSKDAFPSVPNPHNISKCSDEESETDTEESDVSGSDDDDTCWISWFCNLRGNEFFCEVDDDYIQDDFNLCGLSGQIPYYDYALDLILDVESSLGDSFTEEQNELVESAAEMLYGLIHVRYILTTKGLAAMLEKYKNAEFGRCPRVYCCGQPCLPVGESDIPRQGTVKIYCPKCEDIYTPRSRFQDSIDGAYFGTTFPHLFLMTYAHLKPQKTSQSYVPRVFGFKVHKP
;
A
#
# COMPACT_ATOMS: atom_id res chain seq x y z
N MET A 1 6.69 -20.20 16.49
CA MET A 1 5.33 -20.44 17.04
C MET A 1 4.71 -19.21 17.69
N GLY A 2 5.28 -18.62 18.75
CA GLY A 2 4.67 -17.45 19.42
C GLY A 2 4.42 -16.25 18.50
N HIS A 3 5.39 -15.91 17.64
CA HIS A 3 5.28 -14.80 16.68
C HIS A 3 4.04 -14.94 15.77
N VAL A 4 3.93 -16.07 15.07
CA VAL A 4 2.78 -16.41 14.20
C VAL A 4 1.43 -16.32 14.91
N SER A 5 1.35 -16.65 16.20
CA SER A 5 0.10 -16.47 16.98
C SER A 5 -0.26 -15.01 17.21
N ASN A 6 0.72 -14.12 17.36
CA ASN A 6 0.49 -12.68 17.52
C ASN A 6 0.12 -12.02 16.18
N LEU A 7 0.82 -12.36 15.09
CA LEU A 7 0.49 -11.88 13.73
C LEU A 7 -0.94 -12.28 13.31
N LYS A 8 -1.35 -13.52 13.62
CA LYS A 8 -2.73 -14.01 13.40
C LYS A 8 -3.76 -13.24 14.27
N ARG A 9 -3.41 -12.86 15.51
CA ARG A 9 -4.26 -12.04 16.41
C ARG A 9 -4.45 -10.60 15.92
N ILE A 10 -3.42 -10.00 15.31
CA ILE A 10 -3.49 -8.67 14.68
C ILE A 10 -4.43 -8.70 13.48
N GLN A 11 -4.26 -9.66 12.56
CA GLN A 11 -5.14 -9.84 11.40
C GLN A 11 -6.61 -10.02 11.81
N GLU A 12 -6.85 -10.89 12.79
CA GLU A 12 -8.16 -11.11 13.40
C GLU A 12 -8.80 -9.86 14.00
N THR A 13 -8.02 -8.82 14.32
CA THR A 13 -8.51 -7.57 14.93
C THR A 13 -8.84 -6.54 13.84
N LEU A 14 -7.98 -6.42 12.81
CA LEU A 14 -8.22 -5.57 11.65
C LEU A 14 -9.47 -5.98 10.84
N ASP A 15 -9.76 -7.28 10.73
CA ASP A 15 -10.96 -7.76 10.04
C ASP A 15 -12.27 -7.55 10.83
N LYS A 16 -12.22 -7.34 12.16
CA LYS A 16 -13.42 -7.10 12.99
C LYS A 16 -14.00 -5.70 12.77
N ASP A 17 -13.17 -4.70 12.45
CA ASP A 17 -13.63 -3.35 12.08
C ASP A 17 -14.16 -3.25 10.63
N ALA A 18 -13.94 -4.28 9.79
CA ALA A 18 -14.29 -4.28 8.37
C ALA A 18 -15.78 -4.57 8.06
N HIS A 19 -16.71 -4.12 8.91
CA HIS A 19 -18.16 -4.32 8.69
C HIS A 19 -18.70 -3.44 7.53
N PRO A 20 -19.30 -4.02 6.47
CA PRO A 20 -19.73 -3.28 5.29
C PRO A 20 -21.03 -2.48 5.54
N PHE A 21 -20.92 -1.15 5.50
CA PHE A 21 -22.06 -0.24 5.68
C PHE A 21 -23.05 -0.35 4.51
N LYS A 22 -24.21 -0.98 4.75
CA LYS A 22 -25.26 -1.19 3.73
C LYS A 22 -25.96 0.13 3.37
N SER A 23 -25.45 0.84 2.38
CA SER A 23 -26.09 2.06 1.84
C SER A 23 -27.44 1.73 1.20
N LYS A 24 -28.53 2.22 1.80
CA LYS A 24 -29.90 2.10 1.27
C LYS A 24 -30.28 3.36 0.49
N ASP A 25 -29.94 3.41 -0.80
CA ASP A 25 -30.51 4.39 -1.72
C ASP A 25 -30.94 3.69 -3.02
N ALA A 26 -32.26 3.49 -3.16
CA ALA A 26 -32.87 2.88 -4.33
C ALA A 26 -33.77 3.92 -5.03
N PHE A 27 -33.40 4.33 -6.24
CA PHE A 27 -34.24 5.16 -7.10
C PHE A 27 -34.88 4.30 -8.22
N PRO A 28 -36.17 4.51 -8.55
CA PRO A 28 -36.92 3.58 -9.39
C PRO A 28 -36.71 3.78 -10.90
N SER A 29 -36.54 2.68 -11.62
CA SER A 29 -36.54 2.62 -13.08
C SER A 29 -37.93 2.28 -13.63
N VAL A 30 -38.43 3.05 -14.60
CA VAL A 30 -39.74 2.85 -15.26
C VAL A 30 -39.56 2.11 -16.60
N PRO A 31 -40.43 1.15 -16.99
CA PRO A 31 -40.12 0.16 -18.05
C PRO A 31 -40.80 0.41 -19.42
N ASN A 32 -40.31 -0.28 -20.47
CA ASN A 32 -41.10 -0.80 -21.61
C ASN A 32 -40.29 -1.87 -22.42
N PRO A 33 -40.89 -2.64 -23.37
CA PRO A 33 -40.65 -4.10 -23.43
C PRO A 33 -40.35 -4.68 -24.84
N HIS A 34 -40.65 -5.97 -25.06
CA HIS A 34 -40.43 -6.83 -26.26
C HIS A 34 -38.98 -7.38 -26.37
N ASN A 35 -38.65 -8.58 -26.87
CA ASN A 35 -39.34 -9.82 -27.31
C ASN A 35 -38.23 -10.89 -27.58
N ILE A 36 -38.36 -12.24 -27.58
CA ILE A 36 -39.40 -13.23 -27.15
C ILE A 36 -38.73 -14.65 -27.07
N SER A 37 -39.43 -15.71 -26.60
CA SER A 37 -38.98 -17.14 -26.46
C SER A 37 -38.04 -17.40 -25.25
N LYS A 38 -38.24 -18.36 -24.31
CA LYS A 38 -38.73 -19.78 -24.32
C LYS A 38 -37.64 -20.74 -24.87
N CYS A 39 -37.26 -21.86 -24.22
CA CYS A 39 -38.08 -22.81 -23.42
C CYS A 39 -37.34 -23.62 -22.33
N SER A 40 -38.10 -24.00 -21.28
CA SER A 40 -38.01 -25.21 -20.42
C SER A 40 -36.75 -25.54 -19.60
N ASP A 41 -37.03 -25.90 -18.36
CA ASP A 41 -36.15 -26.39 -17.29
C ASP A 41 -35.85 -27.91 -17.43
N GLU A 42 -34.69 -28.35 -16.96
CA GLU A 42 -34.52 -29.63 -16.24
C GLU A 42 -33.51 -29.43 -15.10
N GLU A 43 -33.77 -30.02 -13.94
CA GLU A 43 -32.89 -29.97 -12.77
C GLU A 43 -31.86 -31.12 -12.83
N SER A 44 -30.62 -30.87 -12.42
CA SER A 44 -29.65 -31.93 -12.13
C SER A 44 -28.68 -31.51 -11.02
N GLU A 45 -29.00 -31.90 -9.79
CA GLU A 45 -28.08 -31.81 -8.66
C GLU A 45 -26.86 -32.70 -8.93
N THR A 46 -25.66 -32.15 -8.73
CA THR A 46 -24.41 -32.91 -8.75
C THR A 46 -23.47 -32.39 -7.66
N ASP A 47 -23.61 -32.96 -6.46
CA ASP A 47 -22.67 -32.77 -5.36
C ASP A 47 -21.24 -33.02 -5.86
N THR A 48 -20.44 -31.97 -5.90
CA THR A 48 -19.03 -32.03 -6.28
C THR A 48 -18.23 -31.96 -4.99
N GLU A 49 -17.83 -33.13 -4.49
CA GLU A 49 -17.10 -33.35 -3.23
C GLU A 49 -16.02 -32.27 -3.00
N GLU A 50 -16.26 -31.39 -2.01
CA GLU A 50 -15.34 -30.32 -1.60
C GLU A 50 -14.00 -30.95 -1.19
N SER A 51 -13.02 -30.85 -2.09
CA SER A 51 -11.76 -31.59 -1.94
C SER A 51 -10.81 -30.85 -1.02
N ASP A 52 -10.68 -31.28 0.24
CA ASP A 52 -9.77 -30.71 1.24
C ASP A 52 -8.30 -30.66 0.75
N VAL A 53 -7.90 -29.54 0.16
CA VAL A 53 -6.48 -29.21 -0.11
C VAL A 53 -5.83 -28.73 1.18
N SER A 54 -5.70 -29.66 2.13
CA SER A 54 -4.84 -29.50 3.31
C SER A 54 -3.39 -29.81 2.93
N GLY A 55 -2.79 -28.90 2.14
CA GLY A 55 -1.36 -28.85 1.86
C GLY A 55 -0.73 -27.75 2.70
N SER A 56 0.00 -28.12 3.75
CA SER A 56 0.54 -27.18 4.73
C SER A 56 1.91 -26.63 4.31
N ASP A 57 1.87 -25.61 3.44
CA ASP A 57 2.92 -24.60 3.42
C ASP A 57 2.57 -23.55 4.50
N ASP A 58 2.82 -23.88 5.78
CA ASP A 58 2.93 -22.87 6.87
C ASP A 58 4.33 -22.24 6.70
N ASP A 59 4.51 -21.56 5.55
CA ASP A 59 5.74 -20.90 5.11
C ASP A 59 6.03 -19.80 6.14
N ASP A 60 7.15 -19.93 6.88
CA ASP A 60 7.51 -19.07 8.02
C ASP A 60 7.70 -17.62 7.53
N THR A 61 6.58 -16.91 7.43
CA THR A 61 6.47 -15.62 6.75
C THR A 61 7.14 -14.56 7.62
N CYS A 62 8.33 -14.13 7.19
CA CYS A 62 9.11 -13.14 7.93
C CYS A 62 8.32 -11.83 8.14
N TRP A 63 8.66 -11.11 9.21
CA TRP A 63 7.99 -9.88 9.61
C TRP A 63 7.88 -8.88 8.46
N ILE A 64 8.95 -8.75 7.65
CA ILE A 64 9.02 -7.85 6.49
C ILE A 64 7.97 -8.22 5.43
N SER A 65 7.86 -9.51 5.07
CA SER A 65 6.90 -9.95 4.05
C SER A 65 5.47 -9.91 4.59
N TRP A 66 5.26 -10.29 5.86
CA TRP A 66 3.97 -10.10 6.53
C TRP A 66 3.53 -8.63 6.49
N PHE A 67 4.39 -7.70 6.93
CA PHE A 67 4.12 -6.28 6.98
C PHE A 67 3.83 -5.69 5.59
N CYS A 68 4.60 -6.07 4.56
CA CYS A 68 4.39 -5.59 3.20
C CYS A 68 3.12 -6.14 2.54
N ASN A 69 2.63 -7.30 2.97
CA ASN A 69 1.37 -7.90 2.51
C ASN A 69 0.14 -7.50 3.35
N LEU A 70 0.30 -6.72 4.43
CA LEU A 70 -0.83 -6.15 5.17
C LEU A 70 -1.68 -5.23 4.26
N ARG A 71 -3.00 -5.29 4.46
CA ARG A 71 -3.98 -4.49 3.73
C ARG A 71 -3.76 -3.00 3.94
N GLY A 72 -3.47 -2.27 2.88
CA GLY A 72 -3.05 -0.86 2.88
C GLY A 72 -1.56 -0.65 2.62
N ASN A 73 -0.71 -1.60 2.99
CA ASN A 73 0.74 -1.51 2.84
C ASN A 73 1.23 -1.83 1.41
N GLU A 74 0.33 -1.89 0.42
CA GLU A 74 0.65 -2.32 -0.95
C GLU A 74 1.65 -1.37 -1.68
N PHE A 75 1.97 -0.21 -1.08
CA PHE A 75 2.98 0.73 -1.57
C PHE A 75 4.41 0.39 -1.13
N PHE A 76 4.61 -0.38 -0.06
CA PHE A 76 5.95 -0.78 0.38
C PHE A 76 6.56 -1.81 -0.59
N CYS A 77 7.89 -1.79 -0.72
CA CYS A 77 8.63 -2.98 -1.12
C CYS A 77 9.27 -3.62 0.11
N GLU A 78 9.53 -4.93 0.02
CA GLU A 78 10.36 -5.64 0.97
C GLU A 78 11.80 -5.08 0.90
N VAL A 79 12.44 -4.91 2.06
CA VAL A 79 13.81 -4.42 2.20
C VAL A 79 14.71 -5.64 2.48
N ASP A 80 15.82 -5.79 1.75
CA ASP A 80 16.79 -6.88 1.99
C ASP A 80 17.35 -6.82 3.43
N ASP A 81 17.38 -7.96 4.13
CA ASP A 81 18.01 -8.08 5.46
C ASP A 81 19.48 -7.62 5.44
N ASP A 82 20.23 -7.93 4.37
CA ASP A 82 21.60 -7.45 4.10
C ASP A 82 21.74 -5.92 4.27
N TYR A 83 20.71 -5.15 3.93
CA TYR A 83 20.71 -3.69 4.01
C TYR A 83 20.41 -3.19 5.43
N ILE A 84 19.58 -3.94 6.16
CA ILE A 84 19.17 -3.64 7.54
C ILE A 84 20.29 -4.02 8.52
N GLN A 85 20.98 -5.15 8.30
CA GLN A 85 22.07 -5.64 9.15
C GLN A 85 23.36 -4.80 9.05
N ASP A 86 23.46 -3.87 8.09
CA ASP A 86 24.54 -2.89 8.00
C ASP A 86 24.17 -1.59 8.76
N ASP A 87 24.68 -1.49 10.00
CA ASP A 87 24.56 -0.34 10.90
C ASP A 87 24.76 1.03 10.21
N PHE A 88 25.60 1.11 9.18
CA PHE A 88 25.83 2.35 8.45
C PHE A 88 24.55 2.88 7.79
N ASN A 89 23.72 1.99 7.25
CA ASN A 89 22.43 2.33 6.63
C ASN A 89 21.39 2.76 7.66
N LEU A 90 21.49 2.25 8.90
CA LEU A 90 20.60 2.58 10.02
C LEU A 90 21.03 3.81 10.83
N CYS A 91 22.20 4.38 10.52
CA CYS A 91 22.81 5.47 11.28
C CYS A 91 21.82 6.61 11.61
N GLY A 92 21.73 6.95 12.89
CA GLY A 92 20.87 8.01 13.43
C GLY A 92 19.40 7.64 13.68
N LEU A 93 18.96 6.41 13.42
CA LEU A 93 17.57 5.98 13.71
C LEU A 93 17.35 5.61 15.19
N SER A 94 18.36 5.06 15.88
CA SER A 94 18.25 4.65 17.29
C SER A 94 17.96 5.80 18.26
N GLY A 95 18.29 7.05 17.91
CA GLY A 95 17.92 8.25 18.66
C GLY A 95 16.50 8.76 18.40
N GLN A 96 15.74 8.12 17.51
CA GLN A 96 14.39 8.53 17.08
C GLN A 96 13.31 7.48 17.38
N ILE A 97 13.70 6.21 17.55
CA ILE A 97 12.80 5.07 17.75
C ILE A 97 12.84 4.61 19.22
N PRO A 98 11.70 4.53 19.92
CA PRO A 98 11.65 3.90 21.25
C PRO A 98 11.86 2.38 21.13
N TYR A 99 12.51 1.75 22.11
CA TYR A 99 12.80 0.31 22.08
C TYR A 99 13.55 -0.17 20.82
N TYR A 100 14.36 0.68 20.19
CA TYR A 100 15.02 0.45 18.90
C TYR A 100 15.60 -0.95 18.71
N ASP A 101 16.35 -1.48 19.69
CA ASP A 101 16.98 -2.80 19.58
C ASP A 101 15.94 -3.92 19.46
N TYR A 102 14.88 -3.89 20.29
CA TYR A 102 13.76 -4.84 20.23
C TYR A 102 12.91 -4.68 18.96
N ALA A 103 12.75 -3.45 18.48
CA ALA A 103 12.06 -3.16 17.24
C ALA A 103 12.85 -3.68 16.02
N LEU A 104 14.18 -3.67 16.08
CA LEU A 104 15.07 -4.21 15.06
C LEU A 104 15.12 -5.74 15.09
N ASP A 105 15.22 -6.34 16.28
CA ASP A 105 15.10 -7.81 16.48
C ASP A 105 13.79 -8.33 15.88
N LEU A 106 12.67 -7.62 16.11
CA LEU A 106 11.34 -7.99 15.59
C LEU A 106 11.26 -7.91 14.07
N ILE A 107 11.83 -6.88 13.43
CA ILE A 107 11.88 -6.73 11.97
C ILE A 107 12.69 -7.86 11.31
N LEU A 108 13.72 -8.36 12.00
CA LEU A 108 14.66 -9.38 11.51
C LEU A 108 14.34 -10.81 11.98
N ASP A 109 13.16 -11.04 12.57
CA ASP A 109 12.71 -12.33 13.16
C ASP A 109 13.72 -12.96 14.15
N VAL A 110 14.51 -12.13 14.85
CA VAL A 110 15.50 -12.57 15.85
C VAL A 110 14.77 -12.99 17.13
N GLU A 111 15.03 -14.20 17.63
CA GLU A 111 14.48 -14.66 18.92
C GLU A 111 15.06 -13.84 20.09
N SER A 112 14.41 -12.73 20.43
CA SER A 112 14.80 -11.89 21.57
C SER A 112 14.61 -12.65 22.89
N SER A 113 15.73 -13.03 23.51
CA SER A 113 15.77 -13.85 24.74
C SER A 113 15.21 -13.17 26.02
N LEU A 114 14.51 -12.05 25.86
CA LEU A 114 13.83 -11.28 26.91
C LEU A 114 12.33 -11.04 26.63
N GLY A 115 11.79 -11.47 25.48
CA GLY A 115 10.40 -11.21 25.08
C GLY A 115 9.35 -11.66 26.11
N ASP A 116 9.60 -12.78 26.80
CA ASP A 116 8.76 -13.32 27.88
C ASP A 116 8.61 -12.41 29.13
N SER A 117 9.28 -11.25 29.17
CA SER A 117 9.29 -10.34 30.33
C SER A 117 8.49 -9.04 30.18
N PHE A 118 7.93 -8.76 28.99
CA PHE A 118 7.15 -7.55 28.72
C PHE A 118 5.66 -7.69 29.06
N THR A 119 5.00 -6.56 29.36
CA THR A 119 3.53 -6.50 29.39
C THR A 119 2.94 -6.38 27.98
N GLU A 120 1.64 -6.65 27.84
CA GLU A 120 0.90 -6.50 26.58
C GLU A 120 1.02 -5.06 26.01
N GLU A 121 0.86 -4.05 26.86
CA GLU A 121 1.09 -2.62 26.53
C GLU A 121 2.53 -2.32 26.06
N GLN A 122 3.54 -3.03 26.59
CA GLN A 122 4.93 -2.86 26.13
C GLN A 122 5.17 -3.53 24.77
N ASN A 123 4.52 -4.65 24.49
CA ASN A 123 4.60 -5.31 23.18
C ASN A 123 3.93 -4.45 22.10
N GLU A 124 2.74 -3.87 22.35
CA GLU A 124 2.09 -2.92 21.45
C GLU A 124 3.01 -1.71 21.12
N LEU A 125 3.79 -1.23 22.09
CA LEU A 125 4.77 -0.16 21.89
C LEU A 125 6.01 -0.60 21.08
N VAL A 126 6.44 -1.86 21.18
CA VAL A 126 7.53 -2.41 20.35
C VAL A 126 7.05 -2.67 18.92
N GLU A 127 5.84 -3.19 18.74
CA GLU A 127 5.22 -3.38 17.42
C GLU A 127 5.09 -2.04 16.68
N SER A 128 4.52 -1.00 17.32
CA SER A 128 4.43 0.33 16.71
C SER A 128 5.80 1.00 16.48
N ALA A 129 6.81 0.65 17.27
CA ALA A 129 8.19 1.07 17.04
C ALA A 129 8.81 0.36 15.81
N ALA A 130 8.52 -0.93 15.60
CA ALA A 130 8.96 -1.69 14.44
C ALA A 130 8.34 -1.17 13.14
N GLU A 131 7.03 -0.88 13.11
CA GLU A 131 6.38 -0.22 11.97
C GLU A 131 7.06 1.11 11.60
N MET A 132 7.34 1.95 12.61
CA MET A 132 7.97 3.26 12.41
C MET A 132 9.45 3.15 12.01
N LEU A 133 10.18 2.19 12.57
CA LEU A 133 11.56 1.90 12.21
C LEU A 133 11.65 1.38 10.77
N TYR A 134 10.85 0.38 10.40
CA TYR A 134 10.80 -0.15 9.04
C TYR A 134 10.43 0.93 8.02
N GLY A 135 9.46 1.80 8.34
CA GLY A 135 9.14 2.96 7.51
C GLY A 135 10.32 3.92 7.29
N LEU A 136 11.10 4.20 8.34
CA LEU A 136 12.31 5.05 8.25
C LEU A 136 13.53 4.35 7.63
N ILE A 137 13.54 3.02 7.56
CA ILE A 137 14.49 2.22 6.77
C ILE A 137 14.08 2.25 5.29
N HIS A 138 12.80 2.00 5.00
CA HIS A 138 12.25 1.91 3.65
C HIS A 138 12.51 3.19 2.84
N VAL A 139 12.28 4.39 3.41
CA VAL A 139 12.59 5.67 2.74
C VAL A 139 14.07 5.82 2.34
N ARG A 140 14.99 5.21 3.08
CA ARG A 140 16.42 5.16 2.71
C ARG A 140 16.66 4.11 1.62
N TYR A 141 16.09 2.92 1.79
CA TYR A 141 16.26 1.79 0.89
C TYR A 141 15.76 2.06 -0.54
N ILE A 142 14.59 2.71 -0.71
CA ILE A 142 14.02 3.01 -2.03
C ILE A 142 14.80 4.05 -2.85
N LEU A 143 15.84 4.66 -2.27
CA LEU A 143 16.79 5.53 -2.96
C LEU A 143 18.06 4.79 -3.41
N THR A 144 18.25 3.54 -2.97
CA THR A 144 19.35 2.65 -3.41
C THR A 144 19.05 2.01 -4.77
N THR A 145 20.07 1.44 -5.42
CA THR A 145 19.88 0.73 -6.70
C THR A 145 18.99 -0.52 -6.57
N LYS A 146 19.01 -1.23 -5.43
CA LYS A 146 18.11 -2.38 -5.18
C LYS A 146 16.66 -1.90 -5.00
N GLY A 147 16.41 -0.98 -4.06
CA GLY A 147 15.07 -0.46 -3.80
C GLY A 147 14.43 0.27 -4.97
N LEU A 148 15.21 1.03 -5.76
CA LEU A 148 14.73 1.61 -7.02
C LEU A 148 14.26 0.55 -8.03
N ALA A 149 14.89 -0.64 -8.04
CA ALA A 149 14.49 -1.75 -8.91
C ALA A 149 13.26 -2.50 -8.37
N ALA A 150 13.16 -2.74 -7.06
CA ALA A 150 11.96 -3.32 -6.44
C ALA A 150 10.72 -2.43 -6.70
N MET A 151 10.85 -1.12 -6.47
CA MET A 151 9.79 -0.15 -6.74
C MET A 151 9.49 0.02 -8.24
N LEU A 152 10.40 -0.34 -9.15
CA LEU A 152 10.16 -0.31 -10.60
C LEU A 152 9.18 -1.40 -11.05
N GLU A 153 9.23 -2.60 -10.47
CA GLU A 153 8.27 -3.66 -10.81
C GLU A 153 6.86 -3.28 -10.34
N LYS A 154 6.74 -2.81 -9.10
CA LYS A 154 5.48 -2.24 -8.56
C LYS A 154 4.94 -1.08 -9.40
N TYR A 155 5.84 -0.23 -9.93
CA TYR A 155 5.47 0.87 -10.84
C TYR A 155 4.91 0.38 -12.19
N LYS A 156 5.53 -0.65 -12.81
CA LYS A 156 5.06 -1.25 -14.06
C LYS A 156 3.66 -1.84 -13.91
N ASN A 157 3.40 -2.52 -12.80
CA ASN A 157 2.10 -3.09 -12.43
C ASN A 157 1.06 -2.00 -12.09
N ALA A 158 1.52 -0.80 -11.73
CA ALA A 158 0.74 0.33 -11.22
C ALA A 158 0.05 0.05 -9.87
N GLU A 159 0.73 -0.69 -8.99
CA GLU A 159 0.29 -0.98 -7.62
C GLU A 159 0.12 0.30 -6.80
N PHE A 160 0.98 1.30 -7.04
CA PHE A 160 0.88 2.67 -6.51
C PHE A 160 -0.33 3.48 -7.03
N GLY A 161 -1.25 2.83 -7.75
CA GLY A 161 -2.41 3.45 -8.33
C GLY A 161 -2.13 4.33 -9.55
N ARG A 162 -3.17 5.07 -9.95
CA ARG A 162 -3.23 5.78 -11.23
C ARG A 162 -3.84 7.16 -11.07
N CYS A 163 -3.27 8.13 -11.80
CA CYS A 163 -3.65 9.54 -11.70
C CYS A 163 -5.15 9.77 -11.90
N PRO A 164 -5.82 10.54 -11.01
CA PRO A 164 -7.25 10.81 -11.09
C PRO A 164 -7.65 11.76 -12.24
N ARG A 165 -6.72 12.54 -12.81
CA ARG A 165 -7.03 13.45 -13.92
C ARG A 165 -7.33 12.69 -15.20
N VAL A 166 -8.54 12.88 -15.74
CA VAL A 166 -9.04 12.26 -16.99
C VAL A 166 -8.01 12.33 -18.13
N TYR A 167 -7.44 13.51 -18.39
CA TYR A 167 -6.46 13.71 -19.47
C TYR A 167 -5.07 13.10 -19.23
N CYS A 168 -4.79 12.58 -18.03
CA CYS A 168 -3.63 11.70 -17.82
C CYS A 168 -3.87 10.27 -18.30
N CYS A 169 -5.12 9.88 -18.58
CA CYS A 169 -5.50 8.57 -19.14
C CYS A 169 -5.05 7.37 -18.28
N GLY A 170 -5.18 7.48 -16.95
CA GLY A 170 -4.81 6.38 -16.04
C GLY A 170 -3.30 6.11 -15.92
N GLN A 171 -2.47 7.15 -16.14
CA GLN A 171 -1.02 7.13 -15.89
C GLN A 171 -0.69 6.51 -14.51
N PRO A 172 0.20 5.49 -14.44
CA PRO A 172 0.76 5.00 -13.18
C PRO A 172 1.50 6.10 -12.42
N CYS A 173 1.23 6.20 -11.12
CA CYS A 173 1.85 7.15 -10.19
C CYS A 173 2.99 6.49 -9.38
N LEU A 174 3.68 7.30 -8.57
CA LEU A 174 4.68 6.85 -7.58
C LEU A 174 4.28 7.38 -6.19
N PRO A 175 4.48 6.63 -5.09
CA PRO A 175 4.22 7.14 -3.74
C PRO A 175 5.17 8.30 -3.39
N VAL A 176 4.73 9.23 -2.56
CA VAL A 176 5.51 10.41 -2.15
C VAL A 176 5.06 10.92 -0.77
N GLY A 177 6.01 11.42 0.01
CA GLY A 177 5.75 12.22 1.21
C GLY A 177 5.75 13.72 0.89
N GLU A 178 4.84 14.47 1.51
CA GLU A 178 4.86 15.95 1.48
C GLU A 178 5.86 16.55 2.49
N SER A 179 6.42 15.71 3.38
CA SER A 179 7.49 16.01 4.33
C SER A 179 8.30 14.74 4.59
N ASP A 180 9.59 14.91 4.89
CA ASP A 180 10.49 13.83 5.34
C ASP A 180 10.49 13.70 6.88
N ILE A 181 9.68 14.48 7.58
CA ILE A 181 9.51 14.43 9.05
C ILE A 181 8.24 13.63 9.38
N PRO A 182 8.34 12.54 10.16
CA PRO A 182 7.18 11.72 10.54
C PRO A 182 6.04 12.50 11.20
N ARG A 183 4.84 11.97 11.02
CA ARG A 183 3.55 12.41 11.58
C ARG A 183 3.11 13.81 11.12
N GLN A 184 3.73 14.36 10.08
CA GLN A 184 3.31 15.63 9.46
C GLN A 184 2.28 15.47 8.33
N GLY A 185 2.23 14.31 7.68
CA GLY A 185 1.29 14.05 6.59
C GLY A 185 1.32 12.61 6.11
N THR A 186 0.22 12.15 5.52
CA THR A 186 0.06 10.76 5.07
C THR A 186 0.50 10.60 3.60
N VAL A 187 0.86 9.39 3.18
CA VAL A 187 1.40 9.13 1.83
C VAL A 187 0.49 9.63 0.72
N LYS A 188 1.08 10.26 -0.29
CA LYS A 188 0.41 10.75 -1.51
C LYS A 188 0.93 9.99 -2.73
N ILE A 189 0.30 10.22 -3.88
CA ILE A 189 0.75 9.68 -5.16
C ILE A 189 1.10 10.82 -6.14
N TYR A 190 2.34 10.84 -6.61
CA TYR A 190 2.85 11.76 -7.62
C TYR A 190 2.57 11.23 -9.04
N CYS A 191 1.96 12.05 -9.90
CA CYS A 191 1.74 11.72 -11.30
C CYS A 191 2.85 12.29 -12.20
N PRO A 192 3.67 11.46 -12.87
CA PRO A 192 4.75 11.93 -13.75
C PRO A 192 4.28 12.57 -15.07
N LYS A 193 2.97 12.55 -15.38
CA LYS A 193 2.39 13.08 -16.63
C LYS A 193 1.76 14.47 -16.52
N CYS A 194 1.35 14.84 -15.31
CA CYS A 194 0.90 16.20 -14.99
C CYS A 194 1.74 16.90 -13.91
N GLU A 195 2.75 16.22 -13.36
CA GLU A 195 3.77 16.77 -12.45
C GLU A 195 3.14 17.35 -11.17
N ASP A 196 2.24 16.57 -10.57
CA ASP A 196 1.23 17.01 -9.60
C ASP A 196 0.85 15.84 -8.66
N ILE A 197 0.39 16.16 -7.45
CA ILE A 197 0.27 15.22 -6.31
C ILE A 197 -1.20 15.02 -5.92
N TYR A 198 -1.56 13.79 -5.55
CA TYR A 198 -2.94 13.41 -5.17
C TYR A 198 -2.97 12.48 -3.95
N THR A 199 -4.06 12.50 -3.20
CA THR A 199 -4.37 11.43 -2.22
C THR A 199 -4.51 10.07 -2.95
N PRO A 200 -4.13 8.94 -2.31
CA PRO A 200 -4.46 7.61 -2.79
C PRO A 200 -5.98 7.41 -2.97
N ARG A 201 -6.37 6.32 -3.65
CA ARG A 201 -7.80 5.96 -3.81
C ARG A 201 -8.30 4.98 -2.76
N SER A 202 -7.41 4.20 -2.15
CA SER A 202 -7.75 3.21 -1.14
C SER A 202 -7.68 3.86 0.24
N ARG A 203 -8.75 3.75 1.04
CA ARG A 203 -8.76 4.31 2.40
C ARG A 203 -7.81 3.59 3.36
N PHE A 204 -7.40 2.37 3.02
CA PHE A 204 -6.40 1.63 3.78
C PHE A 204 -5.00 2.25 3.68
N GLN A 205 -4.77 3.17 2.73
CA GLN A 205 -3.55 3.95 2.59
C GLN A 205 -3.64 5.35 3.25
N ASP A 206 -4.82 5.76 3.75
CA ASP A 206 -5.02 7.09 4.34
C ASP A 206 -4.31 7.26 5.70
N SER A 207 -3.88 6.18 6.36
CA SER A 207 -3.16 6.17 7.65
C SER A 207 -1.63 6.14 7.53
N ILE A 208 -1.08 5.73 6.38
CA ILE A 208 0.36 5.49 6.21
C ILE A 208 1.13 6.82 6.14
N ASP A 209 2.23 6.92 6.87
CA ASP A 209 3.06 8.13 6.93
C ASP A 209 3.75 8.42 5.59
N GLY A 210 3.71 9.68 5.15
CA GLY A 210 4.41 10.13 3.96
C GLY A 210 5.93 10.07 4.11
N ALA A 211 6.46 10.23 5.32
CA ALA A 211 7.89 10.18 5.60
C ALA A 211 8.54 8.83 5.28
N TYR A 212 7.75 7.74 5.20
CA TYR A 212 8.22 6.40 4.83
C TYR A 212 8.48 6.21 3.31
N PHE A 213 8.13 7.24 2.52
CA PHE A 213 8.42 7.33 1.07
C PHE A 213 9.22 8.60 0.73
N GLY A 214 9.08 9.64 1.56
CA GLY A 214 9.85 10.88 1.49
C GLY A 214 9.53 11.76 0.27
N THR A 215 10.12 12.95 0.27
CA THR A 215 9.94 13.96 -0.78
C THR A 215 10.72 13.64 -2.05
N THR A 216 11.79 12.87 -1.94
CA THR A 216 12.81 12.72 -3.00
C THR A 216 12.55 11.55 -3.95
N PHE A 217 11.91 10.47 -3.48
CA PHE A 217 11.85 9.19 -4.21
C PHE A 217 11.33 9.30 -5.67
N PRO A 218 10.17 9.92 -5.96
CA PRO A 218 9.68 9.99 -7.34
C PRO A 218 10.62 10.72 -8.30
N HIS A 219 11.33 11.73 -7.78
CA HIS A 219 12.23 12.55 -8.58
C HIS A 219 13.51 11.78 -8.91
N LEU A 220 14.11 11.09 -7.94
CA LEU A 220 15.28 10.22 -8.16
C LEU A 220 14.94 9.02 -9.06
N PHE A 221 13.78 8.38 -8.84
CA PHE A 221 13.27 7.30 -9.68
C PHE A 221 13.15 7.72 -11.15
N LEU A 222 12.56 8.88 -11.42
CA LEU A 222 12.38 9.42 -12.77
C LEU A 222 13.65 10.05 -13.36
N MET A 223 14.66 10.36 -12.55
CA MET A 223 16.01 10.69 -13.03
C MET A 223 16.75 9.43 -13.50
N THR A 224 16.67 8.35 -12.72
CA THR A 224 17.29 7.05 -13.00
C THR A 224 16.64 6.39 -14.22
N TYR A 225 15.31 6.24 -14.20
CA TYR A 225 14.52 5.63 -15.27
C TYR A 225 13.93 6.67 -16.21
N ALA A 226 14.76 7.59 -16.71
CA ALA A 226 14.32 8.74 -17.52
C ALA A 226 13.51 8.36 -18.78
N HIS A 227 13.67 7.14 -19.30
CA HIS A 227 12.90 6.60 -20.43
C HIS A 227 11.43 6.30 -20.10
N LEU A 228 11.05 6.24 -18.81
CA LEU A 228 9.66 6.07 -18.37
C LEU A 228 8.90 7.40 -18.24
N LYS A 229 9.57 8.56 -18.43
CA LYS A 229 8.92 9.87 -18.36
C LYS A 229 7.86 10.01 -19.47
N PRO A 230 6.57 10.11 -19.14
CA PRO A 230 5.50 10.17 -20.14
C PRO A 230 5.47 11.54 -20.84
N GLN A 231 4.92 11.57 -22.05
CA GLN A 231 4.65 12.84 -22.73
C GLN A 231 3.56 13.63 -21.98
N LYS A 232 3.83 14.93 -21.73
CA LYS A 232 2.92 15.83 -21.02
C LYS A 232 1.56 15.94 -21.71
N THR A 233 0.51 16.19 -20.94
CA THR A 233 -0.87 16.28 -21.47
C THR A 233 -1.03 17.43 -22.47
N SER A 234 -1.23 17.12 -23.74
CA SER A 234 -1.52 18.10 -24.81
C SER A 234 -2.95 18.63 -24.79
N GLN A 235 -3.83 18.04 -23.98
CA GLN A 235 -5.23 18.43 -23.84
C GLN A 235 -5.55 18.88 -22.41
N SER A 236 -6.32 19.95 -22.29
CA SER A 236 -6.92 20.43 -21.05
C SER A 236 -8.43 20.37 -21.13
N TYR A 237 -9.11 20.35 -19.99
CA TYR A 237 -10.57 20.51 -19.96
C TYR A 237 -10.96 21.87 -20.57
N VAL A 238 -12.00 21.88 -21.41
CA VAL A 238 -12.58 23.08 -21.99
C VAL A 238 -14.03 23.17 -21.49
N PRO A 239 -14.31 23.97 -20.45
CA PRO A 239 -15.67 24.12 -19.92
C PRO A 239 -16.61 24.65 -21.00
N ARG A 240 -17.79 24.05 -21.10
CA ARG A 240 -18.83 24.43 -22.06
C ARG A 240 -20.22 24.43 -21.43
N VAL A 241 -21.03 25.41 -21.83
CA VAL A 241 -22.45 25.52 -21.47
C VAL A 241 -23.24 25.67 -22.77
N PHE A 242 -24.22 24.79 -23.00
CA PHE A 242 -24.94 24.65 -24.28
C PHE A 242 -24.02 24.61 -25.52
N GLY A 243 -22.85 23.97 -25.38
CA GLY A 243 -21.83 23.85 -26.43
C GLY A 243 -20.85 25.05 -26.54
N PHE A 244 -21.24 26.24 -26.10
CA PHE A 244 -20.38 27.44 -26.08
C PHE A 244 -19.27 27.30 -25.03
N LYS A 245 -18.05 27.75 -25.36
CA LYS A 245 -16.93 27.77 -24.39
C LYS A 245 -17.20 28.84 -23.33
N VAL A 246 -16.98 28.50 -22.06
CA VAL A 246 -17.02 29.49 -20.97
C VAL A 246 -15.75 30.36 -21.04
N HIS A 247 -15.90 31.68 -20.90
CA HIS A 247 -14.78 32.61 -20.81
C HIS A 247 -14.05 32.46 -19.46
N LYS A 248 -12.80 32.90 -19.37
CA LYS A 248 -12.16 33.02 -18.04
C LYS A 248 -12.74 34.24 -17.31
N PRO A 249 -12.88 34.21 -15.97
CA PRO A 249 -13.09 35.42 -15.20
C PRO A 249 -11.86 36.34 -15.25
#